data_AF-A0A9E5LLE8-F1
#
_entry.id   AF-A0A9E5LLE8-F1
#
_cell.length_a   1.000
_cell.length_b   1.000
_cell.length_c   1.000
_cell.angle_alpha   90.00
_cell.angle_beta   90.00
_cell.angle_gamma   90.00
#
_symmetry.space_group_name_H-M   'P 1'
#
loop_
_entity.id
_entity.type
_entity.pdbx_description
1 polymer ?
#
loop_
_entity_poly.entity_id
_entity_poly.type
_entity_poly.pdbx_seq_one_letter_code
_entity_poly.pdbx_strand_id
1 'polypeptide(L)'
;MSKKIKFKSIMAISTLSLVSSMVPANADAGITYMEPVPAGVSLDPFATSGDSIGDYLIGGIPDGMGVIPVNGKLRILTNHEWSNANPIAASRASAAGLTTGSYVSEMHYDLKKKSIVAGKDFMEWVEFYDYQTGTFGYNPTAPAGAALVDQYGSIAHSYLINRFCSSTLADAGEFYNKKTGAGYKGAVYLTGEEGGDESRGFAGNQDGEFIQVPGFGLAAWETFVNAPTTSNATVIMGNEDGSATDSQLWMYTGTKTKTGEWYEKAGLTNGKLYVMATDVLNDNAFRAKYAKGVSAPASFKEIDYKQNGKLQNDKARELGMTLARVEDGHFDPNKPNDYYFVTTESNKDPMATAPNPATPTVSRDGGALWRLRFVDVNNPTKGASLTMLLDGSEA
;
A
#
# COMPACT_ATOMS: atom_id res chain seq x y z
N MET A 1 -20.95 -14.76 -40.76
CA MET A 1 -22.10 -14.68 -39.82
C MET A 1 -22.21 -16.01 -39.08
N SER A 2 -21.74 -16.07 -37.84
CA SER A 2 -22.00 -17.20 -36.94
C SER A 2 -22.08 -16.65 -35.52
N LYS A 3 -23.31 -16.45 -35.04
CA LYS A 3 -23.63 -16.07 -33.67
C LYS A 3 -23.37 -17.28 -32.78
N LYS A 4 -22.34 -17.22 -31.92
CA LYS A 4 -22.19 -18.19 -30.83
C LYS A 4 -23.21 -17.86 -29.73
N ILE A 5 -24.12 -18.81 -29.54
CA ILE A 5 -25.18 -18.81 -28.53
C ILE A 5 -24.55 -19.13 -27.17
N LYS A 6 -24.74 -18.24 -26.18
CA LYS A 6 -24.40 -18.52 -24.77
C LYS A 6 -25.50 -19.39 -24.17
N PHE A 7 -25.16 -20.62 -23.78
CA PHE A 7 -26.03 -21.46 -22.95
C PHE A 7 -26.06 -20.90 -21.52
N LYS A 8 -27.26 -20.56 -21.03
CA LYS A 8 -27.53 -20.39 -19.60
C LYS A 8 -28.13 -21.69 -19.07
N SER A 9 -27.38 -22.40 -18.25
CA SER A 9 -27.90 -23.52 -17.47
C SER A 9 -28.39 -22.97 -16.13
N ILE A 10 -29.71 -22.98 -15.93
CA ILE A 10 -30.34 -22.64 -14.65
C ILE A 10 -30.48 -23.95 -13.87
N MET A 11 -29.74 -24.08 -12.77
CA MET A 11 -29.97 -25.13 -11.78
C MET A 11 -30.53 -24.44 -10.53
N ALA A 12 -31.83 -24.57 -10.32
CA ALA A 12 -32.52 -24.03 -9.16
C ALA A 12 -32.26 -24.95 -7.96
N ILE A 13 -31.37 -24.54 -7.06
CA ILE A 13 -31.27 -25.09 -5.71
C ILE A 13 -32.07 -24.15 -4.81
N SER A 14 -33.19 -24.65 -4.28
CA SER A 14 -33.97 -23.95 -3.26
C SER A 14 -33.23 -24.03 -1.92
N THR A 15 -32.40 -23.03 -1.62
CA THR A 15 -31.86 -22.81 -0.28
C THR A 15 -32.90 -22.10 0.59
N LEU A 16 -33.29 -22.75 1.69
CA LEU A 16 -34.12 -22.16 2.73
C LEU A 16 -33.25 -21.15 3.51
N SER A 17 -33.25 -19.89 3.07
CA SER A 17 -32.54 -18.82 3.77
C SER A 17 -33.29 -18.45 5.05
N LEU A 18 -32.75 -18.83 6.20
CA LEU A 18 -33.02 -18.17 7.48
C LEU A 18 -32.53 -16.73 7.36
N VAL A 19 -33.45 -15.82 7.01
CA VAL A 19 -33.19 -14.38 7.08
C VAL A 19 -33.20 -14.01 8.56
N SER A 20 -32.03 -14.10 9.21
CA SER A 20 -31.81 -13.33 10.43
C SER A 20 -31.77 -11.87 10.01
N SER A 21 -32.86 -11.14 10.23
CA SER A 21 -32.84 -9.68 10.17
C SER A 21 -32.00 -9.20 11.36
N MET A 22 -30.68 -9.23 11.20
CA MET A 22 -29.80 -8.44 12.04
C MET A 22 -30.13 -6.99 11.68
N VAL A 23 -31.01 -6.37 12.47
CA VAL A 23 -31.11 -4.91 12.47
C VAL A 23 -29.70 -4.44 12.82
N PRO A 24 -29.01 -3.66 11.96
CA PRO A 24 -27.75 -3.07 12.38
C PRO A 24 -28.07 -2.33 13.67
N ALA A 25 -27.36 -2.68 14.75
CA ALA A 25 -27.37 -1.84 15.92
C ALA A 25 -26.85 -0.50 15.41
N ASN A 26 -27.75 0.47 15.21
CA ASN A 26 -27.33 1.85 15.10
C ASN A 26 -26.47 2.08 16.32
N ALA A 27 -25.19 2.40 16.12
CA ALA A 27 -24.31 2.68 17.23
C ALA A 27 -25.03 3.67 18.14
N ASP A 28 -25.24 3.25 19.38
CA ASP A 28 -25.65 4.15 20.45
C ASP A 28 -24.62 5.29 20.49
N ALA A 29 -25.06 6.51 20.84
CA ALA A 29 -24.32 7.78 20.72
C ALA A 29 -22.79 7.61 20.54
N GLY A 30 -22.30 7.99 19.35
CA GLY A 30 -21.01 7.61 18.77
C GLY A 30 -19.85 7.46 19.75
N ILE A 31 -19.18 6.31 19.68
CA ILE A 31 -17.92 6.07 20.39
C ILE A 31 -16.89 7.10 19.93
N THR A 32 -16.39 7.92 20.85
CA THR A 32 -15.27 8.82 20.59
C THR A 32 -13.96 8.05 20.67
N TYR A 33 -13.37 7.73 19.53
CA TYR A 33 -12.08 7.02 19.46
C TYR A 33 -10.87 7.94 19.65
N MET A 34 -11.03 9.24 19.42
CA MET A 34 -9.96 10.24 19.52
C MET A 34 -10.47 11.54 20.13
N GLU A 35 -9.66 12.16 20.99
CA GLU A 35 -9.95 13.44 21.62
C GLU A 35 -8.94 14.51 21.17
N PRO A 36 -9.38 15.76 20.89
CA PRO A 36 -8.45 16.84 20.59
C PRO A 36 -7.69 17.25 21.86
N VAL A 37 -6.35 17.20 21.80
CA VAL A 37 -5.48 17.65 22.92
C VAL A 37 -5.20 19.17 22.88
N PRO A 38 -4.85 19.78 21.73
CA PRO A 38 -4.56 21.21 21.69
C PRO A 38 -5.82 22.08 21.78
N ALA A 39 -5.73 23.21 22.50
CA ALA A 39 -6.81 24.19 22.56
C ALA A 39 -7.13 24.76 21.17
N GLY A 40 -8.43 24.87 20.86
CA GLY A 40 -8.91 25.38 19.57
C GLY A 40 -9.01 24.33 18.45
N VAL A 41 -8.67 23.06 18.74
CA VAL A 41 -8.89 21.93 17.83
C VAL A 41 -10.19 21.22 18.20
N SER A 42 -11.02 20.89 17.22
CA SER A 42 -12.22 20.06 17.37
C SER A 42 -12.15 18.88 16.40
N LEU A 43 -12.52 17.69 16.85
CA LEU A 43 -12.71 16.52 16.01
C LEU A 43 -14.20 16.32 15.73
N ASP A 44 -14.54 16.10 14.46
CA ASP A 44 -15.90 15.81 14.00
C ASP A 44 -15.88 14.47 13.23
N PRO A 45 -16.19 13.34 13.89
CA PRO A 45 -16.23 12.04 13.24
C PRO A 45 -17.30 12.01 12.14
N PHE A 46 -16.90 11.77 10.89
CA PHE A 46 -17.84 11.71 9.76
C PHE A 46 -18.33 10.30 9.41
N ALA A 47 -17.65 9.26 9.92
CA ALA A 47 -17.97 7.85 9.73
C ALA A 47 -17.18 6.98 10.72
N THR A 48 -17.77 5.84 11.11
CA THR A 48 -17.16 4.79 11.94
C THR A 48 -17.41 3.42 11.30
N SER A 49 -16.47 2.49 11.44
CA SER A 49 -16.70 1.09 11.07
C SER A 49 -17.93 0.50 11.76
N GLY A 50 -18.79 -0.17 11.00
CA GLY A 50 -20.09 -0.65 11.48
C GLY A 50 -21.25 0.29 11.21
N ASP A 51 -21.00 1.56 10.87
CA ASP A 51 -22.05 2.45 10.37
C ASP A 51 -22.60 1.97 9.03
N SER A 52 -23.87 2.30 8.76
CA SER A 52 -24.50 2.03 7.46
C SER A 52 -24.83 3.33 6.73
N ILE A 53 -24.38 3.45 5.49
CA ILE A 53 -24.71 4.55 4.58
C ILE A 53 -25.70 4.02 3.54
N GLY A 54 -26.99 4.21 3.78
CA GLY A 54 -28.02 3.48 3.04
C GLY A 54 -27.86 1.98 3.32
N ASP A 55 -27.65 1.19 2.26
CA ASP A 55 -27.43 -0.26 2.36
C ASP A 55 -25.94 -0.66 2.45
N TYR A 56 -25.03 0.32 2.42
CA TYR A 56 -23.60 0.06 2.47
C TYR A 56 -23.08 0.07 3.92
N LEU A 57 -22.62 -1.08 4.40
CA LEU A 57 -21.95 -1.22 5.69
C LEU A 57 -20.48 -0.81 5.58
N ILE A 58 -20.03 0.13 6.42
CA ILE A 58 -18.62 0.52 6.49
C ILE A 58 -17.83 -0.62 7.14
N GLY A 59 -16.83 -1.15 6.42
CA GLY A 59 -15.98 -2.22 6.94
C GLY A 59 -15.12 -1.79 8.14
N GLY A 60 -14.78 -2.77 8.99
CA GLY A 60 -13.76 -2.66 10.02
C GLY A 60 -12.35 -2.38 9.49
N ILE A 61 -11.43 -2.05 10.40
CA ILE A 61 -10.00 -1.84 10.16
C ILE A 61 -9.72 -0.92 8.95
N PRO A 62 -10.31 0.29 8.91
CA PRO A 62 -9.98 1.27 7.88
C PRO A 62 -8.54 1.71 8.09
N ASP A 63 -7.80 1.80 7.00
CA ASP A 63 -6.37 2.10 7.03
C ASP A 63 -6.05 3.17 5.98
N GLY A 64 -5.00 2.98 5.16
CA GLY A 64 -4.59 3.90 4.09
C GLY A 64 -5.75 4.48 3.29
N MET A 65 -5.67 5.79 3.05
CA MET A 65 -6.74 6.55 2.39
C MET A 65 -6.25 7.41 1.23
N GLY A 66 -7.16 7.69 0.30
CA GLY A 66 -7.00 8.65 -0.78
C GLY A 66 -8.24 9.51 -0.95
N VAL A 67 -8.12 10.74 -1.47
CA VAL A 67 -9.28 11.62 -1.67
C VAL A 67 -9.30 12.20 -3.09
N ILE A 68 -10.38 11.94 -3.83
CA ILE A 68 -10.64 12.54 -5.15
C ILE A 68 -11.75 13.59 -5.03
N PRO A 69 -11.47 14.89 -5.23
CA PRO A 69 -12.53 15.91 -5.24
C PRO A 69 -13.36 15.83 -6.52
N VAL A 70 -14.68 15.74 -6.39
CA VAL A 70 -15.63 15.67 -7.52
C VAL A 70 -16.87 16.50 -7.23
N ASN A 71 -17.07 17.58 -8.00
CA ASN A 71 -18.33 18.36 -8.03
C ASN A 71 -18.88 18.77 -6.64
N GLY A 72 -18.02 19.28 -5.75
CA GLY A 72 -18.42 19.68 -4.39
C GLY A 72 -18.58 18.54 -3.40
N LYS A 73 -18.14 17.33 -3.76
CA LYS A 73 -17.97 16.18 -2.87
C LYS A 73 -16.52 15.73 -2.86
N LEU A 74 -16.17 14.95 -1.85
CA LEU A 74 -14.93 14.19 -1.77
C LEU A 74 -15.26 12.70 -1.91
N ARG A 75 -14.66 12.02 -2.89
CA ARG A 75 -14.63 10.55 -2.94
C ARG A 75 -13.45 10.11 -2.10
N ILE A 76 -13.72 9.54 -0.95
CA ILE A 76 -12.73 9.04 0.01
C ILE A 76 -12.55 7.56 -0.29
N LEU A 77 -11.37 7.19 -0.75
CA LEU A 77 -10.94 5.81 -0.96
C LEU A 77 -10.29 5.30 0.32
N THR A 78 -10.58 4.08 0.73
CA THR A 78 -10.09 3.56 2.02
C THR A 78 -9.79 2.09 1.93
N ASN A 79 -8.57 1.72 2.29
CA ASN A 79 -8.19 0.35 2.51
C ASN A 79 -8.88 -0.24 3.73
N HIS A 80 -9.18 -1.53 3.67
CA HIS A 80 -9.62 -2.30 4.81
C HIS A 80 -8.64 -3.44 5.07
N GLU A 81 -7.89 -3.35 6.17
CA GLU A 81 -6.73 -4.19 6.47
C GLU A 81 -7.12 -5.58 7.02
N TRP A 82 -8.04 -6.26 6.32
CA TRP A 82 -8.57 -7.53 6.76
C TRP A 82 -7.64 -8.70 6.42
N SER A 83 -7.32 -9.50 7.42
CA SER A 83 -6.61 -10.76 7.21
C SER A 83 -7.49 -11.77 6.47
N ASN A 84 -6.96 -12.37 5.40
CA ASN A 84 -7.65 -13.42 4.67
C ASN A 84 -7.59 -14.80 5.38
N ALA A 85 -6.84 -14.91 6.48
CA ALA A 85 -6.90 -16.05 7.39
C ALA A 85 -8.13 -15.99 8.32
N ASN A 86 -8.73 -14.81 8.51
CA ASN A 86 -9.97 -14.67 9.26
C ASN A 86 -11.16 -15.16 8.40
N PRO A 87 -11.93 -16.18 8.85
CA PRO A 87 -12.99 -16.76 8.02
C PRO A 87 -14.11 -15.78 7.62
N ILE A 88 -14.40 -14.79 8.47
CA ILE A 88 -15.44 -13.78 8.19
C ILE A 88 -14.94 -12.86 7.07
N ALA A 89 -13.74 -12.32 7.22
CA ALA A 89 -13.12 -11.49 6.18
C ALA A 89 -12.97 -12.24 4.86
N ALA A 90 -12.42 -13.46 4.90
CA ALA A 90 -12.21 -14.30 3.73
C ALA A 90 -13.49 -14.61 2.95
N SER A 91 -14.64 -14.63 3.63
CA SER A 91 -15.95 -14.88 3.01
C SER A 91 -16.58 -13.66 2.33
N ARG A 92 -16.06 -12.45 2.61
CA ARG A 92 -16.59 -11.21 2.05
C ARG A 92 -16.15 -11.05 0.61
N ALA A 93 -17.07 -11.24 -0.32
CA ALA A 93 -16.82 -10.98 -1.74
C ALA A 93 -16.85 -9.47 -2.04
N SER A 94 -16.03 -9.03 -2.99
CA SER A 94 -16.20 -7.72 -3.61
C SER A 94 -17.54 -7.65 -4.34
N ALA A 95 -18.09 -6.44 -4.48
CA ALA A 95 -19.35 -6.22 -5.18
C ALA A 95 -19.35 -6.79 -6.62
N ALA A 96 -18.20 -6.75 -7.30
CA ALA A 96 -18.01 -7.32 -8.64
C ALA A 96 -17.77 -8.85 -8.66
N GLY A 97 -17.56 -9.48 -7.51
CA GLY A 97 -17.39 -10.93 -7.37
C GLY A 97 -16.04 -11.49 -7.84
N LEU A 98 -15.01 -10.65 -7.97
CA LEU A 98 -13.69 -11.04 -8.49
C LEU A 98 -12.67 -11.36 -7.40
N THR A 99 -12.89 -10.84 -6.20
CA THR A 99 -11.99 -10.96 -5.05
C THR A 99 -12.78 -11.21 -3.79
N THR A 100 -12.11 -11.76 -2.78
CA THR A 100 -12.64 -11.83 -1.41
C THR A 100 -11.59 -11.34 -0.41
N GLY A 101 -11.98 -11.09 0.84
CA GLY A 101 -11.06 -10.64 1.88
C GLY A 101 -10.96 -9.12 1.98
N SER A 102 -9.74 -8.62 2.08
CA SER A 102 -9.44 -7.19 2.09
C SER A 102 -9.86 -6.52 0.77
N TYR A 103 -10.16 -5.23 0.83
CA TYR A 103 -10.71 -4.46 -0.28
C TYR A 103 -10.51 -2.96 -0.07
N VAL A 104 -10.78 -2.19 -1.12
CA VAL A 104 -10.85 -0.72 -1.06
C VAL A 104 -12.31 -0.28 -1.17
N SER A 105 -12.76 0.55 -0.23
CA SER A 105 -14.08 1.19 -0.27
C SER A 105 -14.00 2.60 -0.88
N GLU A 106 -15.13 3.12 -1.35
CA GLU A 106 -15.31 4.50 -1.76
C GLU A 106 -16.51 5.11 -1.01
N MET A 107 -16.27 6.19 -0.28
CA MET A 107 -17.29 6.96 0.42
C MET A 107 -17.40 8.38 -0.12
N HIS A 108 -18.61 8.95 -0.19
CA HIS A 108 -18.84 10.29 -0.73
C HIS A 108 -19.16 11.28 0.38
N TYR A 109 -18.20 12.13 0.75
CA TYR A 109 -18.42 13.23 1.68
C TYR A 109 -18.94 14.47 0.93
N ASP A 110 -20.13 14.93 1.29
CA ASP A 110 -20.74 16.13 0.71
C ASP A 110 -20.31 17.38 1.48
N LEU A 111 -19.58 18.29 0.84
CA LEU A 111 -19.02 19.48 1.50
C LEU A 111 -20.08 20.47 2.01
N LYS A 112 -21.29 20.45 1.44
CA LYS A 112 -22.39 21.33 1.88
C LYS A 112 -23.12 20.72 3.07
N LYS A 113 -23.38 19.41 3.01
CA LYS A 113 -24.08 18.69 4.09
C LYS A 113 -23.16 18.34 5.26
N LYS A 114 -21.84 18.34 5.03
CA LYS A 114 -20.81 17.91 5.98
C LYS A 114 -21.02 16.48 6.49
N SER A 115 -21.43 15.58 5.61
CA SER A 115 -21.71 14.18 5.95
C SER A 115 -21.38 13.25 4.79
N ILE A 116 -21.19 11.96 5.09
CA ILE A 116 -21.16 10.93 4.06
C ILE A 116 -22.57 10.71 3.53
N VAL A 117 -22.72 10.60 2.20
CA VAL A 117 -24.03 10.47 1.53
C VAL A 117 -24.15 9.24 0.64
N ALA A 118 -23.04 8.53 0.40
CA ALA A 118 -23.01 7.27 -0.34
C ALA A 118 -21.74 6.49 0.02
N GLY A 119 -21.80 5.17 -0.08
CA GLY A 119 -20.67 4.25 0.06
C GLY A 119 -20.81 3.10 -0.93
N LYS A 120 -19.69 2.57 -1.42
CA LYS A 120 -19.62 1.36 -2.26
C LYS A 120 -18.23 0.74 -2.21
N ASP A 121 -18.08 -0.45 -2.77
CA ASP A 121 -16.75 -0.98 -3.10
C ASP A 121 -16.14 -0.16 -4.23
N PHE A 122 -14.87 0.21 -4.08
CA PHE A 122 -14.12 0.90 -5.12
C PHE A 122 -13.51 -0.06 -6.12
N MET A 123 -13.08 -1.24 -5.67
CA MET A 123 -12.50 -2.27 -6.54
C MET A 123 -13.59 -2.95 -7.37
N GLU A 124 -13.72 -2.54 -8.63
CA GLU A 124 -14.72 -3.07 -9.57
C GLU A 124 -14.12 -4.15 -10.47
N TRP A 125 -12.81 -4.07 -10.74
CA TRP A 125 -12.10 -5.01 -11.60
C TRP A 125 -10.67 -5.24 -11.13
N VAL A 126 -10.14 -6.46 -11.28
CA VAL A 126 -8.74 -6.77 -10.99
C VAL A 126 -8.16 -7.64 -12.11
N GLU A 127 -7.06 -7.19 -12.72
CA GLU A 127 -6.21 -8.04 -13.54
C GLU A 127 -5.02 -8.55 -12.73
N PHE A 128 -4.83 -9.85 -12.73
CA PHE A 128 -3.73 -10.52 -12.06
C PHE A 128 -2.61 -10.85 -13.04
N TYR A 129 -1.39 -10.90 -12.52
CA TYR A 129 -0.24 -11.33 -13.28
C TYR A 129 -0.06 -12.84 -13.15
N ASP A 130 0.03 -13.52 -14.29
CA ASP A 130 0.33 -14.94 -14.36
C ASP A 130 1.85 -15.14 -14.47
N TYR A 131 2.47 -15.62 -13.40
CA TYR A 131 3.92 -15.86 -13.33
C TYR A 131 4.40 -17.03 -14.22
N GLN A 132 3.54 -17.95 -14.64
CA GLN A 132 3.90 -19.05 -15.54
C GLN A 132 3.97 -18.59 -16.98
N THR A 133 3.01 -17.75 -17.40
CA THR A 133 2.93 -17.27 -18.79
C THR A 133 3.57 -15.92 -19.01
N GLY A 134 3.76 -15.14 -17.93
CA GLY A 134 4.25 -13.77 -17.99
C GLY A 134 3.25 -12.79 -18.59
N THR A 135 1.95 -13.05 -18.40
CA THR A 135 0.86 -12.26 -19.00
C THR A 135 -0.18 -11.83 -17.96
N PHE A 136 -0.95 -10.80 -18.28
CA PHE A 136 -2.07 -10.35 -17.45
C PHE A 136 -3.35 -11.10 -17.81
N GLY A 137 -4.16 -11.38 -16.80
CA GLY A 137 -5.45 -12.05 -16.97
C GLY A 137 -6.28 -12.03 -15.69
N TYR A 138 -7.21 -12.97 -15.57
CA TYR A 138 -8.18 -13.02 -14.46
C TYR A 138 -7.91 -14.13 -13.45
N ASN A 139 -6.84 -14.90 -13.65
CA ASN A 139 -6.45 -15.96 -12.74
C ASN A 139 -5.14 -15.55 -12.08
N PRO A 140 -5.10 -15.34 -10.76
CA PRO A 140 -3.85 -15.17 -10.06
C PRO A 140 -3.09 -16.49 -10.07
N THR A 141 -1.79 -16.39 -10.27
CA THR A 141 -0.90 -17.53 -10.16
C THR A 141 0.33 -17.13 -9.35
N ALA A 142 1.00 -18.14 -8.78
CA ALA A 142 2.19 -17.92 -7.96
C ALA A 142 3.47 -18.15 -8.78
N PRO A 143 4.58 -17.46 -8.47
CA PRO A 143 5.89 -17.85 -8.99
C PRO A 143 6.27 -19.28 -8.56
N ALA A 144 7.17 -19.90 -9.32
CA ALA A 144 7.63 -21.26 -9.02
C ALA A 144 8.27 -21.35 -7.62
N GLY A 145 7.81 -22.30 -6.81
CA GLY A 145 8.32 -22.53 -5.46
C GLY A 145 7.82 -21.55 -4.39
N ALA A 146 6.84 -20.69 -4.70
CA ALA A 146 6.21 -19.80 -3.74
C ALA A 146 5.54 -20.56 -2.58
N ALA A 147 5.61 -19.97 -1.38
CA ALA A 147 4.76 -20.41 -0.29
C ALA A 147 3.31 -19.96 -0.54
N LEU A 148 2.38 -20.91 -0.67
CA LEU A 148 0.98 -20.58 -0.95
C LEU A 148 0.16 -20.27 0.31
N VAL A 149 0.70 -20.60 1.48
CA VAL A 149 0.09 -20.33 2.78
C VAL A 149 1.17 -19.82 3.72
N ASP A 150 0.91 -18.70 4.39
CA ASP A 150 1.83 -18.14 5.37
C ASP A 150 1.72 -18.87 6.74
N GLN A 151 2.54 -18.45 7.72
CA GLN A 151 2.54 -19.03 9.06
C GLN A 151 1.27 -18.74 9.88
N TYR A 152 0.42 -17.82 9.44
CA TYR A 152 -0.84 -17.43 10.07
C TYR A 152 -2.05 -18.07 9.40
N GLY A 153 -1.85 -18.81 8.30
CA GLY A 153 -2.91 -19.47 7.53
C GLY A 153 -3.48 -18.63 6.40
N SER A 154 -2.89 -17.47 6.09
CA SER A 154 -3.32 -16.62 4.97
C SER A 154 -2.93 -17.28 3.65
N ILE A 155 -3.81 -17.25 2.66
CA ILE A 155 -3.57 -17.86 1.34
C ILE A 155 -3.00 -16.81 0.39
N ALA A 156 -1.78 -17.02 -0.09
CA ALA A 156 -1.09 -16.14 -1.03
C ALA A 156 -1.47 -16.46 -2.50
N HIS A 157 -1.18 -15.52 -3.40
CA HIS A 157 -1.36 -15.66 -4.87
C HIS A 157 -2.74 -16.18 -5.29
N SER A 158 -3.78 -15.74 -4.58
CA SER A 158 -5.16 -16.15 -4.80
C SER A 158 -6.08 -14.94 -4.99
N TYR A 159 -7.38 -15.19 -5.18
CA TYR A 159 -8.41 -14.15 -5.18
C TYR A 159 -8.67 -13.56 -3.78
N LEU A 160 -8.16 -14.20 -2.72
CA LEU A 160 -8.26 -13.70 -1.36
C LEU A 160 -7.18 -12.65 -1.15
N ILE A 161 -7.60 -11.39 -1.09
CA ILE A 161 -6.71 -10.26 -0.82
C ILE A 161 -6.43 -10.19 0.69
N ASN A 162 -5.17 -10.05 1.05
CA ASN A 162 -4.72 -10.03 2.45
C ASN A 162 -4.27 -8.64 2.89
N ARG A 163 -4.88 -8.08 3.94
CA ARG A 163 -4.34 -6.94 4.71
C ARG A 163 -3.82 -5.79 3.83
N PHE A 164 -4.70 -5.14 3.05
CA PHE A 164 -4.35 -3.83 2.52
C PHE A 164 -4.19 -2.85 3.68
N CYS A 165 -2.92 -2.56 4.02
CA CYS A 165 -2.54 -1.63 5.08
C CYS A 165 -2.63 -0.19 4.56
N SER A 166 -1.52 0.53 4.47
CA SER A 166 -1.48 1.88 3.95
C SER A 166 -1.65 1.95 2.42
N SER A 167 -1.78 3.18 1.91
CA SER A 167 -1.97 3.48 0.49
C SER A 167 -1.47 4.87 0.12
N THR A 168 -1.29 5.09 -1.18
CA THR A 168 -1.13 6.44 -1.75
C THR A 168 -2.08 6.62 -2.92
N LEU A 169 -2.83 7.73 -2.93
CA LEU A 169 -3.49 8.20 -4.15
C LEU A 169 -2.58 9.20 -4.86
N ALA A 170 -2.01 8.77 -5.98
CA ALA A 170 -1.33 9.66 -6.90
C ALA A 170 -2.36 10.54 -7.62
N ASP A 171 -2.19 11.85 -7.52
CA ASP A 171 -3.07 12.82 -8.17
C ASP A 171 -3.12 12.63 -9.69
N ALA A 172 -4.24 13.06 -10.28
CA ALA A 172 -4.43 13.00 -11.72
C ALA A 172 -3.32 13.77 -12.46
N GLY A 173 -2.54 13.02 -13.25
CA GLY A 173 -1.44 13.55 -14.04
C GLY A 173 -0.04 13.31 -13.46
N GLU A 174 0.10 12.76 -12.26
CA GLU A 174 1.39 12.34 -11.70
C GLU A 174 2.06 11.26 -12.57
N PHE A 175 1.25 10.37 -13.15
CA PHE A 175 1.70 9.37 -14.12
C PHE A 175 1.71 9.87 -15.57
N TYR A 176 1.67 11.19 -15.82
CA TYR A 176 1.67 11.79 -17.16
C TYR A 176 2.79 12.81 -17.39
N ASN A 177 3.59 12.59 -18.44
CA ASN A 177 4.56 13.57 -18.90
C ASN A 177 3.92 14.50 -19.95
N LYS A 178 3.58 15.72 -19.53
CA LYS A 178 3.01 16.76 -20.40
C LYS A 178 3.92 17.13 -21.59
N LYS A 179 5.25 17.07 -21.43
CA LYS A 179 6.21 17.46 -22.49
C LYS A 179 6.25 16.46 -23.64
N THR A 180 6.12 15.17 -23.34
CA THR A 180 6.24 14.10 -24.34
C THR A 180 4.87 13.58 -24.80
N GLY A 181 3.84 13.77 -23.98
CA GLY A 181 2.51 13.17 -24.15
C GLY A 181 2.43 11.70 -23.77
N ALA A 182 3.45 11.14 -23.10
CA ALA A 182 3.44 9.77 -22.58
C ALA A 182 2.86 9.73 -21.16
N GLY A 183 2.19 8.64 -20.80
CA GLY A 183 1.64 8.45 -19.46
C GLY A 183 0.12 8.38 -19.38
N TYR A 184 -0.38 8.12 -18.17
CA TYR A 184 -1.80 8.11 -17.83
C TYR A 184 -2.19 9.39 -17.10
N LYS A 185 -3.30 10.01 -17.52
CA LYS A 185 -3.74 11.32 -17.04
C LYS A 185 -4.64 11.26 -15.80
N GLY A 186 -5.26 10.12 -15.52
CA GLY A 186 -6.11 9.95 -14.35
C GLY A 186 -5.30 9.76 -13.08
N ALA A 187 -6.00 9.73 -11.94
CA ALA A 187 -5.40 9.39 -10.65
C ALA A 187 -5.10 7.89 -10.56
N VAL A 188 -4.10 7.52 -9.77
CA VAL A 188 -3.70 6.13 -9.55
C VAL A 188 -3.60 5.87 -8.05
N TYR A 189 -4.41 4.94 -7.55
CA TYR A 189 -4.38 4.46 -6.17
C TYR A 189 -3.38 3.30 -6.06
N LEU A 190 -2.43 3.40 -5.14
CA LEU A 190 -1.38 2.41 -4.93
C LEU A 190 -1.54 1.79 -3.55
N THR A 191 -1.49 0.46 -3.46
CA THR A 191 -1.58 -0.27 -2.20
C THR A 191 -0.95 -1.66 -2.35
N GLY A 192 -0.76 -2.37 -1.24
CA GLY A 192 -0.18 -3.71 -1.21
C GLY A 192 -0.73 -4.53 -0.07
N GLU A 193 -0.59 -5.84 -0.21
CA GLU A 193 -0.89 -6.79 0.86
C GLU A 193 0.25 -6.79 1.89
N GLU A 194 -0.10 -6.76 3.18
CA GLU A 194 0.85 -6.78 4.29
C GLU A 194 0.77 -8.11 5.06
N GLY A 195 1.22 -9.21 4.44
CA GLY A 195 1.21 -10.54 5.06
C GLY A 195 2.59 -11.14 5.34
N GLY A 196 3.54 -10.92 4.44
CA GLY A 196 4.86 -11.56 4.42
C GLY A 196 5.46 -11.63 3.02
N ASP A 197 6.48 -12.47 2.84
CA ASP A 197 7.31 -12.54 1.63
C ASP A 197 6.55 -12.75 0.31
N GLU A 198 5.34 -13.29 0.32
CA GLU A 198 4.56 -13.59 -0.89
C GLU A 198 3.44 -12.57 -1.16
N SER A 199 3.40 -11.46 -0.42
CA SER A 199 2.34 -10.46 -0.55
C SER A 199 2.55 -9.57 -1.77
N ARG A 200 1.45 -9.18 -2.43
CA ARG A 200 1.48 -8.55 -3.75
C ARG A 200 1.21 -7.04 -3.66
N GLY A 201 1.79 -6.29 -4.60
CA GLY A 201 1.48 -4.88 -4.82
C GLY A 201 0.42 -4.68 -5.91
N PHE A 202 -0.40 -3.63 -5.76
CA PHE A 202 -1.52 -3.31 -6.64
C PHE A 202 -1.56 -1.82 -7.01
N ALA A 203 -2.11 -1.54 -8.19
CA ALA A 203 -2.44 -0.19 -8.64
C ALA A 203 -3.86 -0.16 -9.20
N GLY A 204 -4.67 0.82 -8.80
CA GLY A 204 -6.03 1.06 -9.28
C GLY A 204 -6.17 2.41 -9.96
N ASN A 205 -6.91 2.49 -11.06
CA ASN A 205 -7.28 3.79 -11.64
C ASN A 205 -8.50 4.40 -10.92
N GLN A 206 -8.82 5.66 -11.24
CA GLN A 206 -9.93 6.41 -10.63
C GLN A 206 -11.35 5.81 -10.83
N ASP A 207 -11.47 4.83 -11.71
CA ASP A 207 -12.72 4.16 -12.07
C ASP A 207 -12.88 2.79 -11.37
N GLY A 208 -11.89 2.38 -10.57
CA GLY A 208 -11.94 1.12 -9.81
C GLY A 208 -11.36 -0.08 -10.55
N GLU A 209 -10.62 0.13 -11.63
CA GLU A 209 -9.90 -0.93 -12.35
C GLU A 209 -8.50 -1.10 -11.76
N PHE A 210 -8.24 -2.26 -11.17
CA PHE A 210 -6.98 -2.60 -10.52
C PHE A 210 -6.15 -3.58 -11.35
N ILE A 211 -4.84 -3.52 -11.16
CA ILE A 211 -3.90 -4.52 -11.60
C ILE A 211 -2.99 -4.94 -10.44
N GLN A 212 -2.58 -6.21 -10.41
CA GLN A 212 -1.39 -6.63 -9.67
C GLN A 212 -0.15 -6.09 -10.40
N VAL A 213 0.79 -5.46 -9.70
CA VAL A 213 2.04 -4.98 -10.29
C VAL A 213 3.18 -5.90 -9.86
N PRO A 214 3.55 -6.95 -10.63
CA PRO A 214 4.59 -7.90 -10.22
C PRO A 214 5.95 -7.22 -10.05
N GLY A 215 6.20 -6.13 -10.78
CA GLY A 215 7.43 -5.35 -10.68
C GLY A 215 7.60 -4.61 -9.35
N PHE A 216 6.56 -4.49 -8.53
CA PHE A 216 6.71 -3.98 -7.16
C PHE A 216 7.41 -4.98 -6.24
N GLY A 217 7.50 -6.25 -6.65
CA GLY A 217 8.10 -7.32 -5.86
C GLY A 217 7.08 -8.04 -4.97
N LEU A 218 7.60 -8.95 -4.15
CA LEU A 218 6.82 -9.66 -3.14
C LEU A 218 7.49 -9.49 -1.76
N ALA A 219 6.77 -8.85 -0.83
CA ALA A 219 7.20 -8.54 0.54
C ALA A 219 5.98 -8.12 1.38
N ALA A 220 6.12 -7.92 2.69
CA ALA A 220 5.05 -7.38 3.53
C ALA A 220 4.89 -5.87 3.28
N TRP A 221 3.97 -5.49 2.38
CA TRP A 221 3.89 -4.10 1.91
C TRP A 221 3.05 -3.22 2.82
N GLU A 222 3.69 -2.25 3.46
CA GLU A 222 2.99 -1.15 4.14
C GLU A 222 2.31 -0.25 3.09
N THR A 223 3.13 0.34 2.21
CA THR A 223 2.66 1.36 1.27
C THR A 223 3.53 1.41 0.02
N PHE A 224 2.96 2.00 -1.03
CA PHE A 224 3.65 2.35 -2.26
C PHE A 224 3.43 3.82 -2.59
N VAL A 225 4.50 4.56 -2.88
CA VAL A 225 4.44 6.00 -3.09
C VAL A 225 5.10 6.37 -4.41
N ASN A 226 4.35 6.95 -5.34
CA ASN A 226 4.92 7.45 -6.59
C ASN A 226 5.80 8.68 -6.35
N ALA A 227 6.92 8.74 -7.05
CA ALA A 227 7.75 9.93 -7.05
C ALA A 227 7.20 10.99 -8.01
N PRO A 228 7.32 12.29 -7.67
CA PRO A 228 6.88 13.42 -8.50
C PRO A 228 7.85 13.69 -9.67
N THR A 229 7.94 12.72 -10.58
CA THR A 229 8.84 12.76 -11.75
C THR A 229 8.35 13.74 -12.82
N THR A 230 9.28 14.45 -13.47
CA THR A 230 8.97 15.41 -14.56
C THR A 230 9.36 14.89 -15.94
N SER A 231 9.75 13.61 -16.01
CA SER A 231 10.22 12.91 -17.19
C SER A 231 9.31 11.71 -17.53
N ASN A 232 9.73 10.88 -18.47
CA ASN A 232 9.05 9.60 -18.73
C ASN A 232 9.37 8.52 -17.68
N ALA A 233 10.23 8.77 -16.70
CA ALA A 233 10.48 7.79 -15.64
C ALA A 233 9.21 7.61 -14.80
N THR A 234 8.87 6.37 -14.46
CA THR A 234 7.91 6.05 -13.40
C THR A 234 8.71 5.50 -12.24
N VAL A 235 8.72 6.17 -11.10
CA VAL A 235 9.49 5.75 -9.92
C VAL A 235 8.52 5.63 -8.76
N ILE A 236 8.56 4.49 -8.06
CA ILE A 236 7.68 4.19 -6.93
C ILE A 236 8.53 3.63 -5.82
N MET A 237 8.40 4.17 -4.61
CA MET A 237 8.98 3.61 -3.39
C MET A 237 8.02 2.60 -2.80
N GLY A 238 8.52 1.44 -2.38
CA GLY A 238 7.78 0.43 -1.63
C GLY A 238 8.39 0.27 -0.24
N ASN A 239 7.56 0.37 0.79
CA ASN A 239 7.97 0.24 2.18
C ASN A 239 7.54 -1.14 2.69
N GLU A 240 8.50 -1.92 3.18
CA GLU A 240 8.25 -3.26 3.70
C GLU A 240 8.14 -3.23 5.22
N ASP A 241 6.95 -3.46 5.79
CA ASP A 241 6.80 -3.69 7.24
C ASP A 241 7.04 -5.17 7.56
N GLY A 242 8.30 -5.55 7.47
CA GLY A 242 8.78 -6.86 7.88
C GLY A 242 9.09 -6.89 9.38
N SER A 243 10.05 -7.71 9.78
CA SER A 243 10.44 -7.76 11.20
C SER A 243 11.35 -6.59 11.60
N ALA A 244 11.58 -6.42 12.91
CA ALA A 244 12.56 -5.50 13.50
C ALA A 244 13.98 -5.61 12.90
N THR A 245 14.31 -6.72 12.24
CA THR A 245 15.64 -6.97 11.65
C THR A 245 15.61 -7.23 10.14
N ASP A 246 14.43 -7.26 9.55
CA ASP A 246 14.20 -7.79 8.21
C ASP A 246 13.05 -7.04 7.54
N SER A 247 13.23 -5.73 7.44
CA SER A 247 12.39 -4.81 6.65
C SER A 247 13.30 -4.05 5.71
N GLN A 248 12.86 -3.72 4.50
CA GLN A 248 13.70 -3.01 3.55
C GLN A 248 12.94 -1.90 2.81
N LEU A 249 13.69 -0.96 2.24
CA LEU A 249 13.13 0.05 1.35
C LEU A 249 13.36 -0.36 -0.09
N TRP A 250 12.26 -0.54 -0.82
CA TRP A 250 12.24 -1.00 -2.21
C TRP A 250 11.93 0.15 -3.17
N MET A 251 12.30 -0.03 -4.43
CA MET A 251 12.02 0.92 -5.49
C MET A 251 11.71 0.21 -6.80
N TYR A 252 10.58 0.56 -7.41
CA TYR A 252 10.26 0.22 -8.79
C TYR A 252 10.63 1.37 -9.72
N THR A 253 11.26 1.07 -10.86
CA THR A 253 11.50 2.05 -11.92
C THR A 253 11.01 1.53 -13.28
N GLY A 254 9.97 2.15 -13.82
CA GLY A 254 9.43 1.91 -15.16
C GLY A 254 9.54 3.13 -16.08
N THR A 255 8.93 3.04 -17.26
CA THR A 255 8.91 4.14 -18.24
C THR A 255 7.50 4.36 -18.78
N LYS A 256 6.98 5.58 -18.63
CA LYS A 256 5.71 6.03 -19.21
C LYS A 256 5.71 5.87 -20.73
N THR A 257 4.62 5.36 -21.28
CA THR A 257 4.46 5.12 -22.72
C THR A 257 3.23 5.86 -23.28
N LYS A 258 3.11 5.96 -24.61
CA LYS A 258 2.00 6.68 -25.27
C LYS A 258 0.79 5.79 -25.59
N THR A 259 0.98 4.47 -25.60
CA THR A 259 0.05 3.48 -26.12
C THR A 259 -0.15 2.37 -25.11
N GLY A 260 -1.19 1.56 -25.30
CA GLY A 260 -1.54 0.49 -24.37
C GLY A 260 -2.63 0.88 -23.38
N GLU A 261 -2.89 -0.02 -22.44
CA GLU A 261 -3.83 0.20 -21.35
C GLU A 261 -3.32 1.29 -20.39
N TRP A 262 -4.19 1.74 -19.47
CA TRP A 262 -3.84 2.85 -18.59
C TRP A 262 -2.57 2.58 -17.76
N TYR A 263 -2.39 1.34 -17.29
CA TYR A 263 -1.24 0.94 -16.48
C TYR A 263 0.05 0.77 -17.31
N GLU A 264 -0.07 0.37 -18.59
CA GLU A 264 1.06 0.32 -19.51
C GLU A 264 1.53 1.73 -19.88
N LYS A 265 0.58 2.65 -20.10
CA LYS A 265 0.87 4.07 -20.29
C LYS A 265 1.54 4.66 -19.06
N ALA A 266 1.05 4.34 -17.87
CA ALA A 266 1.65 4.73 -16.59
C ALA A 266 3.05 4.13 -16.35
N GLY A 267 3.48 3.16 -17.16
CA GLY A 267 4.80 2.54 -17.04
C GLY A 267 4.90 1.56 -15.87
N LEU A 268 3.80 0.90 -15.50
CA LEU A 268 3.73 -0.03 -14.37
C LEU A 268 4.10 -1.48 -14.73
N THR A 269 4.32 -1.79 -16.02
CA THR A 269 4.54 -3.17 -16.49
C THR A 269 5.87 -3.39 -17.20
N ASN A 270 6.71 -2.36 -17.31
CA ASN A 270 7.95 -2.38 -18.10
C ASN A 270 9.21 -2.02 -17.30
N GLY A 271 9.10 -2.05 -15.97
CA GLY A 271 10.16 -1.61 -15.08
C GLY A 271 10.97 -2.72 -14.42
N LYS A 272 11.82 -2.27 -13.50
CA LYS A 272 12.74 -3.08 -12.70
C LYS A 272 12.53 -2.79 -11.23
N LEU A 273 12.78 -3.80 -10.41
CA LEU A 273 12.72 -3.74 -8.96
C LEU A 273 14.13 -3.56 -8.39
N TYR A 274 14.23 -2.75 -7.33
CA TYR A 274 15.47 -2.51 -6.62
C TYR A 274 15.25 -2.51 -5.11
N VAL A 275 16.30 -2.85 -4.36
CA VAL A 275 16.39 -2.62 -2.92
C VAL A 275 17.42 -1.54 -2.61
N MET A 276 17.16 -0.72 -1.60
CA MET A 276 18.06 0.32 -1.13
C MET A 276 19.23 -0.29 -0.33
N ALA A 277 20.44 0.18 -0.64
CA ALA A 277 21.68 -0.27 -0.03
C ALA A 277 22.53 0.91 0.41
N THR A 278 23.27 0.74 1.49
CA THR A 278 24.24 1.70 2.02
C THR A 278 25.57 0.97 2.27
N ASP A 279 26.57 1.65 2.82
CA ASP A 279 27.85 1.07 3.22
C ASP A 279 27.82 0.37 4.60
N VAL A 280 26.62 0.21 5.16
CA VAL A 280 26.30 -0.63 6.33
C VAL A 280 25.15 -1.58 6.01
N LEU A 281 25.09 -2.71 6.70
CA LEU A 281 24.16 -3.80 6.38
C LEU A 281 22.78 -3.68 7.05
N ASN A 282 22.68 -2.98 8.19
CA ASN A 282 21.43 -2.93 8.97
C ASN A 282 21.28 -1.65 9.79
N ASP A 283 20.07 -1.42 10.34
CA ASP A 283 19.70 -0.26 11.15
C ASP A 283 20.67 -0.01 12.31
N ASN A 284 20.93 -0.99 13.17
CA ASN A 284 21.82 -0.78 14.31
C ASN A 284 23.26 -0.43 13.88
N ALA A 285 23.75 -1.02 12.78
CA ALA A 285 25.04 -0.64 12.21
C ALA A 285 25.03 0.79 11.66
N PHE A 286 23.91 1.25 11.10
CA PHE A 286 23.73 2.65 10.72
C PHE A 286 23.79 3.57 11.94
N ARG A 287 22.97 3.29 12.96
CA ARG A 287 22.91 4.09 14.22
C ARG A 287 24.28 4.17 14.91
N ALA A 288 25.04 3.09 14.90
CA ALA A 288 26.38 3.05 15.48
C ALA A 288 27.41 3.89 14.70
N LYS A 289 27.24 4.02 13.38
CA LYS A 289 28.21 4.69 12.48
C LYS A 289 27.87 6.14 12.18
N TYR A 290 26.59 6.45 12.03
CA TYR A 290 26.08 7.76 11.62
C TYR A 290 25.24 8.37 12.73
N ALA A 291 25.73 9.48 13.29
CA ALA A 291 24.95 10.26 14.23
C ALA A 291 23.67 10.84 13.58
N LYS A 292 22.67 11.14 14.40
CA LYS A 292 21.44 11.84 13.96
C LYS A 292 21.78 13.07 13.11
N GLY A 293 21.09 13.19 11.98
CA GLY A 293 21.27 14.26 10.99
C GLY A 293 22.46 14.09 10.04
N VAL A 294 23.30 13.06 10.22
CA VAL A 294 24.41 12.77 9.32
C VAL A 294 23.95 11.86 8.18
N SER A 295 24.37 12.20 6.96
CA SER A 295 24.01 11.46 5.76
C SER A 295 24.99 10.33 5.46
N ALA A 296 24.47 9.17 5.09
CA ALA A 296 25.20 8.05 4.50
C ALA A 296 24.95 7.98 2.98
N PRO A 297 25.90 7.48 2.18
CA PRO A 297 25.64 7.20 0.77
C PRO A 297 24.60 6.08 0.63
N ALA A 298 23.69 6.24 -0.33
CA ALA A 298 22.69 5.23 -0.67
C ALA A 298 22.73 4.90 -2.17
N SER A 299 22.50 3.64 -2.49
CA SER A 299 22.43 3.12 -3.85
C SER A 299 21.28 2.12 -3.97
N PHE A 300 20.99 1.68 -5.18
CA PHE A 300 19.90 0.76 -5.47
C PHE A 300 20.44 -0.48 -6.19
N LYS A 301 20.08 -1.66 -5.69
CA LYS A 301 20.52 -2.95 -6.23
C LYS A 301 19.34 -3.69 -6.82
N GLU A 302 19.48 -4.12 -8.07
CA GLU A 302 18.39 -4.76 -8.81
C GLU A 302 18.03 -6.12 -8.21
N ILE A 303 16.74 -6.39 -8.08
CA ILE A 303 16.16 -7.66 -7.63
C ILE A 303 15.31 -8.23 -8.77
N ASP A 304 15.42 -9.54 -9.00
CA ASP A 304 14.59 -10.22 -10.01
C ASP A 304 13.20 -10.49 -9.44
N TYR A 305 12.24 -9.63 -9.78
CA TYR A 305 10.85 -9.73 -9.33
C TYR A 305 10.10 -10.98 -9.84
N LYS A 306 10.69 -11.76 -10.76
CA LYS A 306 10.10 -13.00 -11.28
C LYS A 306 10.32 -14.19 -10.38
N GLN A 307 11.24 -14.09 -9.42
CA GLN A 307 11.46 -15.14 -8.42
C GLN A 307 10.30 -15.18 -7.42
N ASN A 308 10.21 -16.26 -6.64
CA ASN A 308 9.30 -16.29 -5.50
C ASN A 308 9.75 -15.33 -4.39
N GLY A 309 8.82 -15.00 -3.49
CA GLY A 309 9.03 -14.05 -2.39
C GLY A 309 10.27 -14.34 -1.57
N LYS A 310 10.43 -15.60 -1.16
CA LYS A 310 11.60 -16.03 -0.38
C LYS A 310 12.93 -15.65 -1.07
N LEU A 311 13.05 -15.96 -2.37
CA LEU A 311 14.27 -15.69 -3.13
C LEU A 311 14.49 -14.19 -3.37
N GLN A 312 13.41 -13.40 -3.54
CA GLN A 312 13.51 -11.95 -3.63
C GLN A 312 14.06 -11.37 -2.32
N ASN A 313 13.49 -11.75 -1.17
CA ASN A 313 13.88 -11.22 0.14
C ASN A 313 15.26 -11.75 0.60
N ASP A 314 15.62 -13.00 0.29
CA ASP A 314 17.00 -13.50 0.51
C ASP A 314 18.03 -12.63 -0.25
N LYS A 315 17.74 -12.30 -1.51
CA LYS A 315 18.64 -11.49 -2.33
C LYS A 315 18.66 -10.03 -1.90
N ALA A 316 17.52 -9.51 -1.45
CA ALA A 316 17.41 -8.16 -0.92
C ALA A 316 18.20 -8.00 0.38
N ARG A 317 18.20 -8.99 1.28
CA ARG A 317 19.10 -9.02 2.46
C ARG A 317 20.58 -9.07 2.10
N GLU A 318 20.94 -9.80 1.04
CA GLU A 318 22.34 -9.92 0.59
C GLU A 318 22.86 -8.58 0.03
N LEU A 319 22.02 -7.84 -0.69
CA LEU A 319 22.44 -6.68 -1.47
C LEU A 319 22.06 -5.32 -0.86
N GLY A 320 21.00 -5.30 -0.05
CA GLY A 320 20.40 -4.12 0.54
C GLY A 320 20.74 -3.95 2.02
N MET A 321 20.31 -2.83 2.57
CA MET A 321 20.30 -2.59 4.01
C MET A 321 18.98 -3.11 4.59
N THR A 322 19.02 -3.78 5.74
CA THR A 322 17.80 -4.03 6.53
C THR A 322 17.54 -2.89 7.53
N LEU A 323 16.28 -2.56 7.69
CA LEU A 323 15.73 -1.58 8.60
C LEU A 323 14.77 -2.30 9.57
N ALA A 324 14.30 -1.57 10.58
CA ALA A 324 13.34 -2.10 11.54
C ALA A 324 11.94 -1.61 11.20
N ARG A 325 11.06 -2.50 10.72
CA ARG A 325 9.62 -2.21 10.52
C ARG A 325 9.34 -0.91 9.75
N VAL A 326 9.67 -0.93 8.46
CA VAL A 326 9.53 0.26 7.61
C VAL A 326 8.06 0.46 7.28
N GLU A 327 7.45 1.41 7.97
CA GLU A 327 6.04 1.79 7.77
C GLU A 327 5.95 3.01 6.85
N ASP A 328 4.93 3.86 7.00
CA ASP A 328 4.56 4.94 6.09
C ASP A 328 5.71 5.83 5.57
N GLY A 329 5.52 6.34 4.35
CA GLY A 329 6.42 7.30 3.74
C GLY A 329 5.76 8.26 2.74
N HIS A 330 6.45 9.34 2.40
CA HIS A 330 5.97 10.33 1.44
C HIS A 330 7.11 11.16 0.82
N PHE A 331 6.94 11.59 -0.43
CA PHE A 331 7.84 12.56 -1.06
C PHE A 331 7.53 13.98 -0.60
N ASP A 332 8.55 14.82 -0.37
CA ASP A 332 8.33 16.24 -0.06
C ASP A 332 7.81 16.97 -1.31
N PRO A 333 6.58 17.52 -1.29
CA PRO A 333 5.99 18.21 -2.44
C PRO A 333 6.77 19.47 -2.85
N ASN A 334 7.56 20.05 -1.95
CA ASN A 334 8.41 21.20 -2.23
C ASN A 334 9.85 20.82 -2.61
N LYS A 335 10.25 19.57 -2.34
CA LYS A 335 11.58 19.03 -2.64
C LYS A 335 11.44 17.63 -3.26
N PRO A 336 11.14 17.54 -4.56
CA PRO A 336 10.74 16.28 -5.21
C PRO A 336 11.80 15.16 -5.21
N ASN A 337 13.04 15.46 -4.82
CA ASN A 337 14.10 14.46 -4.64
C ASN A 337 14.17 13.91 -3.20
N ASP A 338 13.41 14.44 -2.25
CA ASP A 338 13.44 14.02 -0.85
C ASP A 338 12.24 13.11 -0.58
N TYR A 339 12.51 11.85 -0.24
CA TYR A 339 11.54 10.90 0.27
C TYR A 339 11.74 10.71 1.77
N TYR A 340 10.66 10.76 2.53
CA TYR A 340 10.65 10.56 3.97
C TYR A 340 9.92 9.27 4.28
N PHE A 341 10.39 8.52 5.26
CA PHE A 341 9.71 7.32 5.74
C PHE A 341 10.03 7.10 7.22
N VAL A 342 9.21 6.31 7.89
CA VAL A 342 9.39 5.97 9.30
C VAL A 342 9.76 4.51 9.48
N THR A 343 10.43 4.25 10.60
CA THR A 343 10.56 2.91 11.19
C THR A 343 9.86 2.96 12.53
N THR A 344 8.88 2.09 12.79
CA THR A 344 8.07 2.18 14.03
C THR A 344 8.81 1.69 15.28
N GLU A 345 9.93 1.00 15.10
CA GLU A 345 10.83 0.60 16.19
C GLU A 345 12.29 0.75 15.75
N SER A 346 13.23 0.52 16.67
CA SER A 346 14.67 0.76 16.46
C SER A 346 15.52 -0.51 16.62
N ASN A 347 14.85 -1.67 16.62
CA ASN A 347 15.44 -2.94 17.05
C ASN A 347 16.14 -2.78 18.42
N LYS A 348 15.43 -2.16 19.38
CA LYS A 348 15.88 -1.96 20.76
C LYS A 348 17.14 -1.11 20.90
N ASP A 349 17.28 -0.07 20.07
CA ASP A 349 18.36 0.89 20.26
C ASP A 349 18.25 1.53 21.67
N PRO A 350 19.35 1.63 22.44
CA PRO A 350 19.30 2.15 23.80
C PRO A 350 18.80 3.60 23.92
N MET A 351 19.03 4.44 22.90
CA MET A 351 18.56 5.83 22.93
C MET A 351 17.06 5.91 22.62
N ALA A 352 16.58 5.12 21.67
CA ALA A 352 15.16 5.09 21.30
C ALA A 352 14.26 4.42 22.34
N THR A 353 14.83 3.49 23.12
CA THR A 353 14.13 2.77 24.19
C THR A 353 14.27 3.42 25.57
N ALA A 354 15.00 4.52 25.68
CA ALA A 354 15.14 5.26 26.94
C ALA A 354 13.75 5.71 27.45
N PRO A 355 13.44 5.54 28.76
CA PRO A 355 12.14 5.92 29.31
C PRO A 355 11.85 7.41 29.12
N ASN A 356 10.61 7.74 28.78
CA ASN A 356 10.17 9.14 28.78
C ASN A 356 10.10 9.66 30.23
N PRO A 357 10.80 10.76 30.59
CA PRO A 357 10.72 11.33 31.94
C PRO A 357 9.31 11.72 32.39
N ALA A 358 8.42 12.08 31.46
CA ALA A 358 7.02 12.42 31.74
C ALA A 358 6.15 11.18 32.00
N THR A 359 6.54 10.00 31.47
CA THR A 359 5.82 8.73 31.64
C THR A 359 6.79 7.57 31.87
N PRO A 360 7.56 7.58 32.97
CA PRO A 360 8.74 6.70 33.15
C PRO A 360 8.41 5.22 33.29
N THR A 361 7.13 4.87 33.52
CA THR A 361 6.65 3.48 33.63
C THR A 361 6.12 2.93 32.31
N VAL A 362 6.02 3.75 31.27
CA VAL A 362 5.54 3.34 29.94
C VAL A 362 6.74 2.91 29.10
N SER A 363 6.75 1.65 28.65
CA SER A 363 7.75 1.15 27.71
C SER A 363 7.57 1.84 26.36
N ARG A 364 8.67 2.21 25.72
CA ARG A 364 8.70 2.81 24.39
C ARG A 364 9.84 2.24 23.56
N ASP A 365 9.64 2.29 22.26
CA ASP A 365 10.70 2.30 21.26
C ASP A 365 10.31 3.42 20.28
N GLY A 366 11.11 4.48 20.22
CA GLY A 366 10.78 5.66 19.42
C GLY A 366 11.04 5.52 17.92
N GLY A 367 11.62 4.40 17.48
CA GLY A 367 11.85 4.16 16.06
C GLY A 367 12.83 5.15 15.42
N ALA A 368 12.48 5.65 14.23
CA ALA A 368 13.19 6.74 13.58
C ALA A 368 12.38 7.38 12.44
N LEU A 369 12.71 8.64 12.15
CA LEU A 369 12.30 9.32 10.91
C LEU A 369 13.50 9.40 9.99
N TRP A 370 13.34 8.91 8.77
CA TRP A 370 14.40 8.86 7.77
C TRP A 370 14.10 9.80 6.60
N ARG A 371 15.16 10.28 5.95
CA ARG A 371 15.09 10.95 4.66
C ARG A 371 16.07 10.31 3.69
N LEU A 372 15.55 9.83 2.58
CA LEU A 372 16.28 9.44 1.40
C LEU A 372 16.26 10.60 0.38
N ARG A 373 17.43 11.17 0.08
CA ARG A 373 17.57 12.24 -0.92
C ARG A 373 18.19 11.69 -2.19
N PHE A 374 17.43 11.61 -3.27
CA PHE A 374 17.93 11.24 -4.59
C PHE A 374 18.87 12.29 -5.16
N VAL A 375 19.91 11.85 -5.87
CA VAL A 375 20.70 12.75 -6.73
C VAL A 375 19.81 13.33 -7.83
N ASP A 376 18.93 12.50 -8.39
CA ASP A 376 17.96 12.86 -9.44
C ASP A 376 16.83 11.84 -9.43
N VAL A 377 15.64 12.22 -8.96
CA VAL A 377 14.48 11.31 -8.90
C VAL A 377 13.99 10.85 -10.29
N ASN A 378 14.36 11.57 -11.37
CA ASN A 378 14.07 11.14 -12.74
C ASN A 378 15.04 10.07 -13.26
N ASN A 379 16.15 9.86 -12.55
CA ASN A 379 17.13 8.82 -12.81
C ASN A 379 17.72 8.32 -11.49
N PRO A 380 16.93 7.58 -10.69
CA PRO A 380 17.27 7.25 -9.31
C PRO A 380 18.49 6.33 -9.20
N THR A 381 18.90 5.65 -10.28
CA THR A 381 20.11 4.83 -10.31
C THR A 381 21.40 5.64 -10.24
N LYS A 382 21.34 6.98 -10.32
CA LYS A 382 22.48 7.86 -9.98
C LYS A 382 22.84 7.85 -8.49
N GLY A 383 22.01 7.23 -7.66
CA GLY A 383 22.20 7.10 -6.22
C GLY A 383 21.46 8.17 -5.43
N ALA A 384 21.65 8.10 -4.11
CA ALA A 384 20.97 8.92 -3.13
C ALA A 384 21.84 9.07 -1.88
N SER A 385 21.33 9.78 -0.87
CA SER A 385 21.87 9.78 0.48
C SER A 385 20.76 9.51 1.49
N LEU A 386 20.99 8.59 2.42
CA LEU A 386 20.08 8.28 3.51
C LEU A 386 20.49 9.08 4.76
N THR A 387 19.53 9.69 5.46
CA THR A 387 19.77 10.45 6.70
C THR A 387 18.72 10.06 7.74
N MET A 388 19.16 9.62 8.92
CA MET A 388 18.28 9.49 10.09
C MET A 388 18.07 10.88 10.70
N LEU A 389 16.88 11.44 10.54
CA LEU A 389 16.55 12.80 10.99
C LEU A 389 16.15 12.83 12.46
N LEU A 390 15.36 11.85 12.89
CA LEU A 390 15.02 11.57 14.28
C LEU A 390 15.46 10.14 14.57
N ASP A 391 16.05 9.91 15.73
CA ASP A 391 16.61 8.62 16.14
C ASP A 391 15.76 7.91 17.20
N GLY A 392 14.58 8.45 17.50
CA GLY A 392 13.64 7.90 18.48
C GLY A 392 13.92 8.35 19.91
N SER A 393 14.97 9.14 20.14
CA SER A 393 15.28 9.72 21.46
C SER A 393 14.43 10.93 21.83
N GLU A 394 13.56 11.40 20.92
CA GLU A 394 12.63 12.50 21.13
C GLU A 394 11.49 12.07 22.07
N ALA A 395 11.75 12.10 23.38
CA ALA A 395 10.83 11.71 24.45
C ALA A 395 10.42 12.90 25.32
#